data_AF-A0A9J6G3H1-F1
#
_entry.id   AF-A0A9J6G3H1-F1
#
_cell.length_a   1.000
_cell.length_b   1.000
_cell.length_c   1.000
_cell.angle_alpha   90.00
_cell.angle_beta   90.00
_cell.angle_gamma   90.00
#
_symmetry.space_group_name_H-M   'P 1'
#
loop_
_entity.id
_entity.type
_entity.pdbx_description
1 polymer ?
#
loop_
_entity_poly.entity_id
_entity_poly.type
_entity_poly.pdbx_seq_one_letter_code
_entity_poly.pdbx_strand_id
1 'polypeptide(L)'
;MATYHHITSNDSEANHSLCPTGPDSSCRKNAAAAKGEPAPKHRHHLPPHVCEALLPIYERLADRKLLQRCQRGKTQNSNESLHSVIWSLAPKHRHASLFAIEAAVAEAVMRFNAGNLRTSSGILSELTLNPGLCNAKRMAEKDRHQVAESARKRASNDSVHKHCGNATCTKGNRTTCLEPTSTCTVQICVSPLQVFSK
;
A
#
# COMPACT_ATOMS: atom_id res chain seq x y z
N MET A 1 14.34 10.92 -7.47
CA MET A 1 14.91 12.29 -7.62
C MET A 1 14.42 13.01 -8.88
N ALA A 2 14.13 12.32 -9.99
CA ALA A 2 13.68 12.97 -11.23
C ALA A 2 12.52 13.96 -11.05
N THR A 3 11.47 13.58 -10.31
CA THR A 3 10.32 14.47 -10.07
C THR A 3 10.68 15.70 -9.26
N TYR A 4 11.57 15.59 -8.27
CA TYR A 4 12.05 16.74 -7.48
C TYR A 4 12.69 17.78 -8.40
N HIS A 5 13.71 17.39 -9.16
CA HIS A 5 14.39 18.31 -10.07
C HIS A 5 13.44 18.88 -11.14
N HIS A 6 12.48 18.09 -11.60
CA HIS A 6 11.48 18.56 -12.55
C HIS A 6 10.59 19.67 -11.97
N ILE A 7 10.09 19.52 -10.73
CA ILE A 7 9.18 20.50 -10.11
C ILE A 7 9.90 21.73 -9.55
N THR A 8 11.18 21.60 -9.18
CA THR A 8 11.99 22.73 -8.67
C THR A 8 12.65 23.51 -9.80
N SER A 9 12.60 23.01 -11.03
CA SER A 9 13.18 23.69 -12.19
C SER A 9 12.44 24.97 -12.54
N ASN A 10 13.19 25.99 -12.93
CA ASN A 10 12.66 27.25 -13.45
C ASN A 10 13.43 27.66 -14.72
N ASP A 11 13.08 28.82 -15.30
CA ASP A 11 13.69 29.30 -16.55
C ASP A 11 15.18 29.69 -16.38
N SER A 12 15.63 30.04 -15.17
CA SER A 12 17.03 30.36 -14.84
C SER A 12 17.85 29.11 -14.50
N GLU A 13 17.30 28.24 -13.65
CA GLU A 13 17.94 27.03 -13.14
C GLU A 13 17.08 25.81 -13.50
N ALA A 14 17.41 25.20 -14.64
CA ALA A 14 16.56 24.23 -15.29
C ALA A 14 17.19 22.82 -15.26
N ASN A 15 16.79 21.98 -14.29
CA ASN A 15 17.34 20.64 -14.12
C ASN A 15 16.37 19.53 -14.55
N HIS A 16 16.51 19.09 -15.81
CA HIS A 16 15.71 18.00 -16.40
C HIS A 16 16.58 16.81 -16.83
N SER A 17 17.78 16.72 -16.26
CA SER A 17 18.78 15.68 -16.56
C SER A 17 18.29 14.26 -16.24
N LEU A 18 17.47 14.12 -15.19
CA LEU A 18 16.89 12.84 -14.77
C LEU A 18 15.52 12.55 -15.37
N CYS A 19 14.99 13.45 -16.21
CA CYS A 19 13.71 13.25 -16.88
C CYS A 19 13.87 12.34 -18.11
N PRO A 20 12.83 11.59 -18.49
CA PRO A 20 12.88 10.77 -19.70
C PRO A 20 13.18 11.62 -20.94
N THR A 21 13.90 11.04 -21.89
CA THR A 21 14.29 11.68 -23.16
C THR A 21 13.47 11.10 -24.32
N GLY A 22 13.31 11.89 -25.39
CA GLY A 22 12.63 11.47 -26.61
C GLY A 22 11.38 12.30 -26.92
N PRO A 23 10.88 12.23 -28.17
CA PRO A 23 9.77 13.08 -28.63
C PRO A 23 8.45 12.82 -27.91
N ASP A 24 8.28 11.60 -27.36
CA ASP A 24 7.10 11.18 -26.60
C ASP A 24 7.31 11.28 -25.08
N SER A 25 8.37 11.96 -24.63
CA SER A 25 8.62 12.17 -23.21
C SER A 25 7.53 13.01 -22.57
N SER A 26 7.08 12.62 -21.37
CA SER A 26 6.20 13.45 -20.55
C SER A 26 6.88 14.75 -20.08
N CYS A 27 8.20 14.80 -20.11
CA CYS A 27 8.95 16.04 -19.89
C CYS A 27 8.93 16.88 -21.16
N ARG A 28 8.11 17.94 -21.15
CA ARG A 28 7.92 18.82 -22.32
C ARG A 28 9.23 19.44 -22.83
N LYS A 29 10.19 19.73 -21.95
CA LYS A 29 11.49 20.27 -22.40
C LYS A 29 12.34 19.24 -23.13
N ASN A 30 12.47 18.04 -22.57
CA ASN A 30 13.24 16.97 -23.22
C ASN A 30 12.54 16.49 -24.51
N ALA A 31 11.21 16.54 -24.54
CA ALA A 31 10.42 16.28 -25.75
C ALA A 31 10.65 17.34 -26.83
N ALA A 32 10.59 18.63 -26.48
CA ALA A 32 10.87 19.72 -27.42
C ALA A 32 12.31 19.63 -27.97
N ALA A 33 13.30 19.39 -27.09
CA ALA A 33 14.68 19.17 -27.49
C ALA A 33 14.84 18.00 -28.48
N ALA A 34 14.13 16.89 -28.25
CA ALA A 34 14.15 15.74 -29.15
C ALA A 34 13.44 15.99 -30.51
N LYS A 35 12.50 16.95 -30.57
CA LYS A 35 11.79 17.37 -31.79
C LYS A 35 12.49 18.52 -32.52
N GLY A 36 13.52 19.12 -31.94
CA GLY A 36 14.15 20.34 -32.46
C GLY A 36 13.30 21.60 -32.26
N GLU A 37 12.34 21.57 -31.34
CA GLU A 37 11.48 22.70 -31.00
C GLU A 37 12.09 23.55 -29.88
N PRO A 38 11.75 24.85 -29.80
CA PRO A 38 12.20 25.69 -28.70
C PRO A 38 11.67 25.18 -27.35
N ALA A 39 12.49 25.26 -26.31
CA ALA A 39 12.11 24.80 -24.99
C ALA A 39 10.92 25.61 -24.44
N PRO A 40 9.86 24.95 -23.95
CA PRO A 40 8.73 25.64 -23.36
C PRO A 40 9.11 26.31 -22.03
N LYS A 41 8.52 27.49 -21.76
CA LYS A 41 8.68 28.20 -20.48
C LYS A 41 8.12 27.38 -19.31
N HIS A 42 8.77 27.48 -18.15
CA HIS A 42 8.25 26.86 -16.93
C HIS A 42 7.02 27.63 -16.45
N ARG A 43 5.89 26.92 -16.29
CA ARG A 43 4.63 27.54 -15.84
C ARG A 43 4.58 27.82 -14.35
N HIS A 44 5.22 26.97 -13.55
CA HIS A 44 5.15 26.99 -12.10
C HIS A 44 6.56 26.77 -11.56
N HIS A 45 6.99 27.65 -10.67
CA HIS A 45 8.23 27.52 -9.91
C HIS A 45 7.91 27.61 -8.43
N LEU A 46 8.49 26.71 -7.66
CA LEU A 46 8.37 26.73 -6.21
C LEU A 46 9.38 27.74 -5.64
N PRO A 47 9.02 28.49 -4.58
CA PRO A 47 9.97 29.34 -3.88
C PRO A 47 11.16 28.51 -3.34
N PRO A 48 12.39 29.05 -3.30
CA PRO A 48 13.58 28.31 -2.88
C PRO A 48 13.44 27.61 -1.53
N HIS A 49 12.86 28.27 -0.53
CA HIS A 49 12.63 27.71 0.79
C HIS A 49 11.69 26.48 0.78
N VAL A 50 10.72 26.43 -0.15
CA VAL A 50 9.85 25.26 -0.33
C VAL A 50 10.61 24.12 -0.96
N CYS A 51 11.46 24.40 -1.95
CA CYS A 51 12.34 23.40 -2.56
C CYS A 51 13.25 22.75 -1.50
N GLU A 52 13.89 23.57 -0.66
CA GLU A 52 14.75 23.11 0.43
C GLU A 52 13.99 22.24 1.44
N ALA A 53 12.77 22.64 1.82
CA ALA A 53 11.93 21.84 2.72
C ALA A 53 11.47 20.51 2.10
N LEU A 54 11.30 20.45 0.77
CA LEU A 54 10.90 19.25 0.05
C LEU A 54 12.04 18.26 -0.15
N LEU A 55 13.29 18.72 -0.29
CA LEU A 55 14.45 17.88 -0.57
C LEU A 55 14.56 16.67 0.38
N PRO A 56 14.57 16.82 1.72
CA PRO A 56 14.71 15.67 2.63
C PRO A 56 13.53 14.68 2.52
N ILE A 57 12.34 15.17 2.16
CA ILE A 57 11.16 14.31 1.93
C ILE A 57 11.39 13.46 0.69
N TYR A 58 11.83 14.08 -0.40
CA TYR A 58 12.14 13.40 -1.65
C TYR A 58 13.27 12.40 -1.49
N GLU A 59 14.35 12.74 -0.79
CA GLU A 59 15.46 11.84 -0.47
C GLU A 59 14.97 10.60 0.29
N ARG A 60 14.18 10.81 1.34
CA ARG A 60 13.57 9.72 2.10
C ARG A 60 12.67 8.84 1.24
N LEU A 61 11.87 9.45 0.35
CA LEU A 61 10.98 8.71 -0.56
C LEU A 61 11.73 7.95 -1.66
N ALA A 62 12.93 8.39 -2.02
CA ALA A 62 13.79 7.73 -3.00
C ALA A 62 14.77 6.73 -2.38
N ASP A 63 14.74 6.53 -1.06
CA ASP A 63 15.54 5.50 -0.40
C ASP A 63 15.27 4.12 -1.01
N ARG A 64 16.34 3.42 -1.40
CA ARG A 64 16.24 2.14 -2.10
C ARG A 64 15.58 1.07 -1.24
N LYS A 65 15.81 1.07 0.08
CA LYS A 65 15.19 0.09 1.00
C LYS A 65 13.70 0.36 1.13
N LEU A 66 13.26 1.62 1.14
CA LEU A 66 11.85 1.99 1.08
C LEU A 66 11.22 1.53 -0.24
N LEU A 67 11.81 1.89 -1.38
CA LEU A 67 11.26 1.53 -2.69
C LEU A 67 11.19 0.01 -2.91
N GLN A 68 12.20 -0.75 -2.46
CA GLN A 68 12.18 -2.21 -2.54
C GLN A 68 11.03 -2.85 -1.74
N ARG A 69 10.60 -2.22 -0.64
CA ARG A 69 9.39 -2.63 0.10
C ARG A 69 8.12 -2.32 -0.69
N CYS A 70 8.08 -1.16 -1.36
CA CYS A 70 6.95 -0.73 -2.19
C CYS A 70 6.79 -1.57 -3.47
N GLN A 71 7.89 -2.06 -4.07
CA GLN A 71 7.87 -2.88 -5.29
C GLN A 71 7.04 -4.15 -5.17
N ARG A 72 6.86 -4.68 -3.95
CA ARG A 72 6.10 -5.92 -3.74
C ARG A 72 4.59 -5.73 -3.89
N GLY A 73 4.09 -4.50 -4.09
CA GLY A 73 2.65 -4.20 -4.14
C GLY A 73 1.90 -4.60 -2.87
N LYS A 74 2.64 -4.89 -1.78
CA LYS A 74 2.10 -5.38 -0.49
C LYS A 74 1.54 -4.26 0.36
N THR A 75 1.39 -3.05 -0.17
CA THR A 75 0.68 -1.95 0.46
C THR A 75 -0.83 -2.19 0.41
N GLN A 76 -1.30 -3.36 0.89
CA GLN A 76 -2.60 -3.37 1.52
C GLN A 76 -2.40 -2.56 2.79
N ASN A 77 -3.00 -1.38 2.87
CA ASN A 77 -3.03 -0.61 4.09
C ASN A 77 -3.66 -1.52 5.17
N SER A 78 -2.83 -2.13 6.03
CA SER A 78 -3.31 -3.09 7.04
C SER A 78 -4.39 -2.46 7.91
N ASN A 79 -4.35 -1.14 8.09
CA ASN A 79 -5.36 -0.40 8.83
C ASN A 79 -6.69 -0.39 8.07
N GLU A 80 -6.71 -0.18 6.75
CA GLU A 80 -7.94 -0.30 5.94
C GLU A 80 -8.51 -1.72 5.96
N SER A 81 -7.63 -2.73 5.88
CA SER A 81 -8.06 -4.13 5.92
C SER A 81 -8.68 -4.48 7.27
N LEU A 82 -8.06 -4.07 8.38
CA LEU A 82 -8.61 -4.24 9.72
C LEU A 82 -9.91 -3.47 9.91
N HIS A 83 -9.97 -2.21 9.46
CA HIS A 83 -11.19 -1.39 9.51
C HIS A 83 -12.34 -2.05 8.76
N SER A 84 -12.08 -2.69 7.62
CA SER A 84 -13.10 -3.46 6.88
C SER A 84 -13.67 -4.60 7.72
N VAL A 85 -12.84 -5.29 8.53
CA VAL A 85 -13.32 -6.34 9.44
C VAL A 85 -14.13 -5.73 10.58
N ILE A 86 -13.64 -4.65 11.20
CA ILE A 86 -14.37 -3.95 12.27
C ILE A 86 -15.76 -3.51 11.78
N TRP A 87 -15.86 -2.88 10.60
CA TRP A 87 -17.14 -2.41 10.07
C TRP A 87 -18.07 -3.54 9.62
N SER A 88 -17.54 -4.74 9.36
CA SER A 88 -18.37 -5.93 9.10
C SER A 88 -19.07 -6.44 10.37
N LEU A 89 -18.50 -6.18 11.55
CA LEU A 89 -19.06 -6.56 12.85
C LEU A 89 -19.88 -5.43 13.47
N ALA A 90 -19.38 -4.20 13.39
CA ALA A 90 -20.00 -2.98 13.88
C ALA A 90 -20.15 -1.96 12.75
N PRO A 91 -21.24 -2.03 11.96
CA PRO A 91 -21.47 -1.10 10.86
C PRO A 91 -21.61 0.35 11.33
N LYS A 92 -20.96 1.28 10.66
CA LYS A 92 -20.95 2.72 11.04
C LYS A 92 -22.33 3.36 11.15
N HIS A 93 -23.31 2.86 10.40
CA HIS A 93 -24.66 3.42 10.34
C HIS A 93 -25.58 2.87 11.44
N ARG A 94 -25.09 1.95 12.28
CA ARG A 94 -25.85 1.39 13.40
C ARG A 94 -25.25 1.87 14.71
N HIS A 95 -26.13 2.36 15.58
CA HIS A 95 -25.77 2.65 16.96
C HIS A 95 -25.55 1.34 17.72
N ALA A 96 -24.51 1.30 18.55
CA ALA A 96 -24.21 0.18 19.43
C ALA A 96 -23.66 0.73 20.75
N SER A 97 -23.80 -0.04 21.84
CA SER A 97 -23.19 0.33 23.13
C SER A 97 -21.66 0.28 23.05
N LEU A 98 -20.99 0.99 23.96
CA LEU A 98 -19.53 0.95 24.07
C LEU A 98 -19.00 -0.49 24.16
N PHE A 99 -19.61 -1.28 25.05
CA PHE A 99 -19.26 -2.69 25.24
C PHE A 99 -19.37 -3.51 23.94
N ALA A 100 -20.43 -3.30 23.14
CA ALA A 100 -20.61 -4.02 21.89
C ALA A 100 -19.54 -3.63 20.85
N ILE A 101 -19.13 -2.36 20.81
CA ILE A 101 -18.04 -1.90 19.94
C ILE A 101 -16.71 -2.49 20.39
N GLU A 102 -16.40 -2.49 21.69
CA GLU A 102 -15.18 -3.08 22.23
C GLU A 102 -15.07 -4.57 21.92
N ALA A 103 -16.16 -5.32 22.11
CA ALA A 103 -16.24 -6.73 21.75
C ALA A 103 -16.04 -6.96 20.24
N ALA A 104 -16.69 -6.16 19.40
CA ALA A 104 -16.54 -6.24 17.95
C ALA A 104 -15.12 -5.92 17.48
N VAL A 105 -14.45 -4.94 18.10
CA VAL A 105 -13.06 -4.60 17.78
C VAL A 105 -12.11 -5.73 18.21
N ALA A 106 -12.27 -6.26 19.44
CA ALA A 106 -11.47 -7.39 19.91
C ALA A 106 -11.63 -8.62 19.00
N GLU A 107 -12.87 -8.95 18.62
CA GLU A 107 -13.14 -10.03 17.67
C GLU A 107 -12.57 -9.75 16.28
N ALA A 108 -12.68 -8.52 15.77
CA ALA A 108 -12.12 -8.14 14.48
C ALA A 108 -10.60 -8.33 14.43
N VAL A 109 -9.89 -7.95 15.50
CA VAL A 109 -8.44 -8.13 15.62
C VAL A 109 -8.09 -9.63 15.61
N MET A 110 -8.83 -10.45 16.36
CA MET A 110 -8.63 -11.89 16.34
C MET A 110 -8.89 -12.49 14.95
N ARG A 111 -10.01 -12.14 14.29
CA ARG A 111 -10.34 -12.62 12.94
C ARG A 111 -9.31 -12.18 11.90
N PHE A 112 -8.80 -10.96 12.00
CA PHE A 112 -7.79 -10.43 11.10
C PHE A 112 -6.46 -11.21 11.22
N ASN A 113 -6.05 -11.51 12.45
CA ASN A 113 -4.76 -12.17 12.72
C ASN A 113 -4.81 -13.70 12.56
N ALA A 114 -5.92 -14.33 12.96
CA ALA A 114 -6.02 -15.78 13.10
C ALA A 114 -7.05 -16.43 12.15
N GLY A 115 -7.87 -15.64 11.47
CA GLY A 115 -8.99 -16.12 10.66
C GLY A 115 -10.29 -16.32 11.45
N ASN A 116 -11.40 -16.41 10.73
CA ASN A 116 -12.75 -16.58 11.24
C ASN A 116 -12.91 -17.93 11.94
N LEU A 117 -12.37 -19.02 11.37
CA LEU A 117 -12.51 -20.36 11.94
C LEU A 117 -11.84 -20.43 13.32
N ARG A 118 -10.56 -20.06 13.42
CA ARG A 118 -9.81 -20.14 14.68
C ARG A 118 -10.39 -19.22 15.75
N THR A 119 -10.75 -17.99 15.37
CA THR A 119 -11.34 -17.02 16.30
C THR A 119 -12.65 -17.52 16.87
N SER A 120 -13.58 -17.93 16.01
CA SER A 120 -14.92 -18.33 16.45
C SER A 120 -14.90 -19.64 17.22
N SER A 121 -14.05 -20.62 16.83
CA SER A 121 -13.86 -21.84 17.61
C SER A 121 -13.28 -21.56 18.99
N GLY A 122 -12.34 -20.62 19.10
CA GLY A 122 -11.79 -20.19 20.39
C GLY A 122 -12.86 -19.55 21.29
N ILE A 123 -13.61 -18.57 20.77
CA ILE A 123 -14.70 -17.92 21.51
C ILE A 123 -15.75 -18.94 21.96
N LEU A 124 -16.18 -19.84 21.08
CA LEU A 124 -17.16 -20.86 21.43
C LEU A 124 -16.63 -21.81 22.51
N SER A 125 -15.36 -22.23 22.42
CA SER A 125 -14.74 -23.08 23.43
C SER A 125 -14.72 -22.42 24.81
N GLU A 126 -14.40 -21.13 24.90
CA GLU A 126 -14.44 -20.36 26.16
C GLU A 126 -15.87 -20.29 26.73
N LEU A 127 -16.87 -20.25 25.85
CA LEU A 127 -18.29 -20.31 26.22
C LEU A 127 -18.79 -21.74 26.49
N THR A 128 -17.90 -22.74 26.52
CA THR A 128 -18.23 -24.17 26.66
C THR A 128 -19.12 -24.73 25.54
N LEU A 129 -19.08 -24.10 24.37
CA LEU A 129 -19.81 -24.49 23.17
C LEU A 129 -18.87 -25.09 22.13
N ASN A 130 -19.34 -26.12 21.44
CA ASN A 130 -18.62 -26.69 20.30
C ASN A 130 -19.19 -26.15 18.98
N PRO A 131 -18.35 -25.70 18.03
CA PRO A 131 -18.84 -25.30 16.72
C PRO A 131 -19.43 -26.50 15.99
N GLY A 132 -20.71 -26.41 15.62
CA GLY A 132 -21.34 -27.39 14.76
C GLY A 132 -20.65 -27.51 13.39
N LEU A 133 -20.77 -28.68 12.75
CA LEU A 133 -20.08 -29.02 11.51
C LEU A 133 -20.36 -28.02 10.36
N CYS A 134 -21.61 -27.54 10.26
CA CYS A 134 -22.01 -26.51 9.29
C CYS A 134 -21.39 -25.15 9.60
N ASN A 135 -21.28 -24.79 10.88
CA ASN A 135 -20.66 -23.52 11.30
C ASN A 135 -19.16 -23.55 10.98
N ALA A 136 -18.46 -24.63 11.33
CA ALA A 136 -17.04 -24.80 11.02
C ALA A 136 -16.76 -24.70 9.51
N LYS A 137 -17.58 -25.36 8.68
CA LYS A 137 -17.49 -25.27 7.21
C LYS A 137 -17.66 -23.84 6.71
N ARG A 138 -18.69 -23.13 7.19
CA ARG A 138 -18.97 -21.74 6.79
C ARG A 138 -17.83 -20.78 7.20
N MET A 139 -17.24 -20.98 8.37
CA MET A 139 -16.13 -20.15 8.83
C MET A 139 -14.85 -20.38 8.01
N ALA A 140 -14.54 -21.65 7.69
CA ALA A 140 -13.44 -21.99 6.80
C ALA A 140 -13.66 -21.47 5.37
N GLU A 141 -14.91 -21.45 4.89
CA GLU A 141 -15.27 -20.83 3.61
C GLU A 141 -15.04 -19.33 3.61
N LYS A 142 -15.41 -18.61 4.67
CA LYS A 142 -15.11 -17.17 4.82
C LYS A 142 -13.62 -16.88 4.77
N ASP A 143 -12.81 -17.70 5.43
CA ASP A 143 -11.35 -17.56 5.40
C ASP A 143 -10.79 -17.79 3.98
N ARG A 144 -11.28 -18.82 3.27
CA ARG A 144 -10.92 -19.06 1.88
C ARG A 144 -11.32 -17.90 0.96
N HIS A 145 -12.52 -17.34 1.15
CA HIS A 145 -12.99 -16.19 0.38
C HIS A 145 -12.08 -14.97 0.59
N GLN A 146 -11.73 -14.66 1.83
CA GLN A 146 -10.87 -13.52 2.16
C GLN A 146 -9.47 -13.66 1.55
N VAL A 147 -8.88 -14.86 1.57
CA VAL A 147 -7.59 -15.14 0.92
C VAL A 147 -7.71 -15.00 -0.60
N ALA A 148 -8.77 -15.52 -1.20
CA ALA A 148 -9.02 -15.45 -2.64
C ALA A 148 -9.23 -14.00 -3.11
N GLU A 149 -10.04 -13.21 -2.40
CA GLU A 149 -10.23 -11.78 -2.68
C GLU A 149 -8.92 -11.00 -2.55
N SER A 150 -8.12 -11.29 -1.52
CA SER A 150 -6.81 -10.69 -1.35
C SER A 150 -5.88 -11.03 -2.51
N ALA A 151 -5.89 -12.28 -2.99
CA ALA A 151 -5.12 -12.70 -4.16
C ALA A 151 -5.60 -12.01 -5.45
N ARG A 152 -6.92 -11.87 -5.66
CA ARG A 152 -7.50 -11.15 -6.80
C ARG A 152 -7.12 -9.67 -6.78
N LYS A 153 -7.24 -9.00 -5.63
CA LYS A 153 -6.82 -7.59 -5.47
C LYS A 153 -5.33 -7.41 -5.72
N ARG A 154 -4.49 -8.33 -5.26
CA ARG A 154 -3.05 -8.34 -5.57
C ARG A 154 -2.79 -8.49 -7.06
N ALA A 155 -3.43 -9.46 -7.73
CA ALA A 155 -3.28 -9.65 -9.17
C ALA A 155 -3.75 -8.41 -9.98
N SER A 156 -4.81 -7.74 -9.54
CA SER A 156 -5.27 -6.48 -10.14
C SER A 156 -4.27 -5.34 -9.93
N ASN A 157 -3.64 -5.24 -8.75
CA ASN A 157 -2.61 -4.24 -8.52
C ASN A 157 -1.34 -4.52 -9.34
N ASP A 158 -0.98 -5.81 -9.50
CA ASP A 158 0.16 -6.22 -10.33
C ASP A 158 -0.09 -5.93 -11.82
N SER A 159 -1.32 -6.10 -12.31
CA SER A 159 -1.67 -5.74 -13.70
C SER A 159 -1.62 -4.23 -13.93
N VAL A 160 -2.08 -3.41 -12.97
CA VAL A 160 -1.92 -1.95 -12.99
C VAL A 160 -0.44 -1.56 -12.98
N HIS A 161 0.38 -2.22 -12.14
CA HIS A 161 1.82 -1.96 -12.08
C HIS A 161 2.54 -2.39 -13.37
N LYS A 162 2.13 -3.50 -14.01
CA LYS A 162 2.65 -3.91 -15.33
C LYS A 162 2.25 -2.94 -16.43
N HIS A 163 1.02 -2.43 -16.42
CA HIS A 163 0.60 -1.38 -17.36
C HIS A 163 1.43 -0.10 -17.19
N CYS A 164 1.68 0.31 -15.94
CA CYS A 164 2.53 1.46 -15.63
C CYS A 164 4.03 1.22 -15.98
N GLY A 165 4.55 0.01 -15.75
CA GLY A 165 5.93 -0.37 -16.07
C GLY A 165 6.18 -0.51 -17.57
N ASN A 166 5.21 -1.02 -18.34
CA ASN A 166 5.27 -1.11 -19.79
C ASN A 166 5.16 0.27 -20.47
N ALA A 167 4.48 1.24 -19.84
CA ALA A 167 4.49 2.63 -20.30
C ALA A 167 5.88 3.31 -20.15
N THR A 168 6.74 2.80 -19.26
CA THR A 168 8.11 3.32 -19.07
C THR A 168 9.20 2.51 -19.77
N CYS A 169 8.89 1.32 -20.28
CA CYS A 169 9.89 0.39 -20.84
C CYS A 169 9.56 0.01 -22.30
N THR A 170 9.61 0.99 -23.21
CA THR A 170 9.68 0.71 -24.66
C THR A 170 10.93 1.25 -25.33
N LYS A 171 11.87 1.91 -24.63
CA LYS A 171 13.17 2.28 -25.20
C LYS A 171 14.30 2.22 -24.16
N GLY A 172 15.22 1.26 -24.31
CA GLY A 172 16.58 1.35 -23.78
C GLY A 172 17.04 0.30 -22.76
N ASN A 173 17.63 -0.78 -23.29
CA ASN A 173 18.61 -1.71 -22.73
C ASN A 173 18.28 -2.60 -21.50
N ARG A 174 18.56 -3.90 -21.70
CA ARG A 174 18.21 -5.04 -20.86
C ARG A 174 19.37 -5.35 -19.92
N THR A 175 19.24 -5.22 -18.60
CA THR A 175 20.07 -6.00 -17.64
C THR A 175 19.56 -5.98 -16.20
N THR A 176 19.46 -7.19 -15.63
CA THR A 176 19.33 -7.56 -14.20
C THR A 176 17.96 -7.41 -13.52
N CYS A 177 17.10 -8.42 -13.72
CA CYS A 177 16.07 -8.79 -12.75
C CYS A 177 16.69 -9.78 -11.75
N LEU A 178 16.93 -9.36 -10.51
CA LEU A 178 17.34 -10.24 -9.41
C LEU A 178 16.11 -10.93 -8.82
N GLU A 179 16.22 -12.24 -8.61
CA GLU A 179 15.15 -13.13 -8.15
C GLU A 179 14.69 -12.85 -6.71
N PRO A 180 13.40 -13.08 -6.36
CA PRO A 180 12.89 -12.86 -5.02
C PRO A 180 13.02 -14.12 -4.15
N THR A 181 13.95 -14.13 -3.20
CA THR A 181 13.93 -15.07 -2.08
C THR A 181 13.26 -14.49 -0.83
N SER A 182 12.55 -15.40 -0.15
CA SER A 182 12.10 -15.39 1.24
C SER A 182 10.92 -14.51 1.67
N THR A 183 9.90 -15.23 2.13
CA THR A 183 8.71 -14.83 2.90
C THR A 183 9.09 -14.23 4.25
N CYS A 184 8.58 -13.02 4.53
CA CYS A 184 8.65 -12.40 5.85
C CYS A 184 7.21 -12.10 6.30
N THR A 185 6.76 -12.80 7.34
CA THR A 185 5.45 -12.64 7.98
C THR A 185 5.53 -11.44 8.92
N VAL A 186 4.71 -10.41 8.68
CA VAL A 186 4.57 -9.28 9.62
C VAL A 186 3.53 -9.67 10.64
N GLN A 187 3.98 -10.10 11.82
CA GLN A 187 3.14 -10.32 12.98
C GLN A 187 2.93 -8.97 13.68
N ILE A 188 1.69 -8.47 13.70
CA ILE A 188 1.34 -7.31 14.52
C ILE A 188 1.21 -7.83 15.95
N CYS A 189 2.29 -7.76 16.72
CA CYS A 189 2.25 -7.98 18.16
C CYS A 189 1.62 -6.75 18.82
N VAL A 190 0.39 -6.89 19.31
CA VAL A 190 -0.14 -5.98 20.33
C VAL A 190 0.23 -6.62 21.67
N SER A 191 1.03 -5.93 22.47
CA SER A 191 1.48 -6.38 23.79
C SER A 191 0.29 -6.76 24.68
N PRO A 192 0.43 -7.78 25.56
CA PRO A 192 -0.66 -8.23 26.41
C PRO A 192 -1.12 -7.12 27.35
N LEU A 193 -2.45 -6.91 27.41
CA LEU A 193 -3.09 -6.09 28.41
C LEU A 193 -2.58 -6.48 29.80
N GLN A 194 -1.92 -5.55 30.48
CA GLN A 194 -1.74 -5.67 31.91
C GLN A 194 -3.11 -5.48 32.55
N VAL A 195 -3.59 -6.57 33.15
CA VAL A 195 -4.78 -6.64 33.99
C VAL A 195 -4.62 -5.63 35.13
N PHE A 196 -5.45 -4.59 35.13
CA PHE A 196 -5.65 -3.76 36.30
C PHE A 196 -6.39 -4.59 37.36
N SER A 197 -5.65 -5.02 38.39
CA SER A 197 -6.23 -5.41 39.68
C SER A 197 -6.80 -4.16 40.34
N LYS A 198 -8.05 -4.24 40.80
CA LYS A 198 -8.52 -3.48 41.95
C LYS A 198 -8.76 -4.46 43.09
#